data_AF-A0A7W6WBN7-F1
#
_entry.id   AF-A0A7W6WBN7-F1
#
_cell.length_a   1.000
_cell.length_b   1.000
_cell.length_c   1.000
_cell.angle_alpha   90.00
_cell.angle_beta   90.00
_cell.angle_gamma   90.00
#
_symmetry.space_group_name_H-M   'P 1'
#
loop_
_entity.id
_entity.type
_entity.pdbx_description
1 polymer ?
#
loop_
_entity_poly.entity_id
_entity_poly.type
_entity_poly.pdbx_seq_one_letter_code
_entity_poly.pdbx_strand_id
1 'polypeptide(L)'
;MSSNPTFPTIQAAIDYAEGLNTNVYSADANPGGLDGNDGMVANFVPAIHAVARIGEGVGTYDPVLLQTLVPHLGDLAALAAAAQLAPVADGEFLRYQTGAGYVGAGLVAPPTIVTPSPGEVLTKDSPTLASSAYGSIYGVSHAASRWIVYAGGTDTIVYDSGWTADLTSHDIPSGHLQPGSVAYGLAVQHRDAAGVESAESPRVGVVTSAGFSDLLPVPPSVPAIGSAHAGGFYCGAIWDEVTTSSDSLTIATGQITVTVTDQAPLFYAGQSVRLVSRGDAGNRRMEGTVTSGWGTALVVNVTSITGAGTYTDWSVTARYRLVVAPKSAGESSAYAMAASEGAWPPATATLTNGQAATAALLAAGTASVYPAPHWAAGLTIGGRADWYVPARDEIEVAWRNLKPDAANNNTGNRIKTDTNYESGGNEDDVDSDTMGVNRHSSPEGGAYTTTVPGQTAVTAFMLGNEEAFKWGSGVYVYYVTSSEINEQQVWAQGFNSNDAGGQSISIKTSVTSTLFIRAMRREIY
;
A
#
# COMPACT_ATOMS: atom_id res chain seq x y z
N MET A 1 73.11 -22.50 -0.37
CA MET A 1 72.46 -22.18 -1.65
C MET A 1 72.45 -23.44 -2.50
N SER A 2 71.39 -24.24 -2.41
CA SER A 2 71.11 -25.29 -3.40
C SER A 2 70.05 -24.74 -4.34
N SER A 3 70.36 -24.70 -5.63
CA SER A 3 69.40 -24.34 -6.69
C SER A 3 68.26 -25.36 -6.71
N ASN A 4 67.01 -24.90 -6.70
CA ASN A 4 65.85 -25.76 -6.94
C ASN A 4 65.96 -26.43 -8.31
N PRO A 5 65.63 -27.74 -8.43
CA PRO A 5 65.60 -28.41 -9.72
C PRO A 5 64.46 -27.83 -10.57
N THR A 6 64.79 -27.43 -11.79
CA THR A 6 63.82 -27.07 -12.84
C THR A 6 63.53 -28.29 -13.70
N PHE A 7 62.26 -28.65 -13.86
CA PHE A 7 61.85 -29.79 -14.67
C PHE A 7 61.34 -29.35 -16.03
N PRO A 8 61.77 -30.01 -17.13
CA PRO A 8 61.37 -29.63 -18.48
C PRO A 8 59.94 -30.05 -18.83
N THR A 9 59.36 -31.01 -18.09
CA THR A 9 57.97 -31.46 -18.27
C THR A 9 57.35 -31.86 -16.93
N ILE A 10 56.01 -31.87 -16.86
CA ILE A 10 55.26 -32.34 -15.69
C ILE A 10 55.55 -33.82 -15.41
N GLN A 11 55.67 -34.66 -16.45
CA GLN A 11 56.02 -36.07 -16.29
C GLN A 11 57.41 -36.24 -15.67
N ALA A 12 58.40 -35.41 -16.04
CA ALA A 12 59.73 -35.46 -15.42
C ALA A 12 59.73 -35.03 -13.94
N ALA A 13 58.80 -34.16 -13.54
CA ALA A 13 58.62 -33.79 -12.13
C ALA A 13 57.92 -34.92 -11.34
N ILE A 14 56.95 -35.62 -11.96
CA ILE A 14 56.28 -36.79 -11.38
C ILE A 14 57.27 -37.95 -11.22
N ASP A 15 58.04 -38.29 -12.25
CA ASP A 15 59.02 -39.37 -12.21
C ASP A 15 60.13 -39.11 -11.17
N TYR A 16 60.52 -37.84 -10.96
CA TYR A 16 61.45 -37.44 -9.90
C TYR A 16 60.84 -37.61 -8.50
N ALA A 17 59.57 -37.26 -8.31
CA ALA A 17 58.84 -37.44 -7.05
C ALA A 17 58.60 -38.92 -6.73
N GLU A 18 58.28 -39.73 -7.74
CA GLU A 18 58.14 -41.18 -7.61
C GLU A 18 59.48 -41.86 -7.33
N GLY A 19 60.56 -41.39 -7.95
CA GLY A 19 61.94 -41.82 -7.67
C GLY A 19 62.37 -41.55 -6.22
N LEU A 20 61.96 -40.42 -5.63
CA LEU A 20 62.20 -40.10 -4.22
C LEU A 20 61.43 -41.04 -3.27
N ASN A 21 60.25 -41.50 -3.66
CA ASN A 21 59.40 -42.36 -2.84
C ASN A 21 59.95 -43.80 -2.71
N THR A 22 60.87 -44.22 -3.59
CA THR A 22 61.54 -45.52 -3.49
C THR A 22 62.66 -45.58 -2.45
N ASN A 23 63.19 -44.43 -2.01
CA ASN A 23 64.25 -44.34 -0.99
C ASN A 23 63.72 -44.14 0.45
N VAL A 24 62.40 -44.05 0.65
CA VAL A 24 61.81 -43.79 1.98
C VAL A 24 61.36 -45.07 2.70
N TYR A 25 61.49 -46.24 2.06
CA TYR A 25 61.16 -47.55 2.66
C TYR A 25 62.38 -48.49 2.84
N SER A 26 63.57 -47.96 3.12
CA SER A 26 64.64 -48.77 3.73
C SER A 26 64.89 -48.35 5.17
N ALA A 27 64.36 -49.16 6.09
CA ALA A 27 64.81 -49.48 7.45
C ALA A 27 65.72 -48.50 8.23
N ASP A 28 65.27 -48.25 9.47
CA ASP A 28 66.05 -47.99 10.69
C ASP A 28 67.02 -46.79 10.71
N ALA A 29 66.63 -45.71 11.42
CA ALA A 29 67.29 -45.27 12.66
C ALA A 29 66.94 -43.82 13.09
N ASN A 30 66.62 -43.70 14.39
CA ASN A 30 66.93 -42.60 15.33
C ASN A 30 66.12 -41.27 15.31
N PRO A 31 65.45 -40.89 16.42
CA PRO A 31 64.79 -39.60 16.57
C PRO A 31 65.80 -38.57 17.13
N GLY A 32 66.49 -37.85 16.26
CA GLY A 32 67.38 -36.79 16.70
C GLY A 32 68.21 -36.19 15.58
N GLY A 33 67.67 -35.17 14.92
CA GLY A 33 68.40 -34.37 13.93
C GLY A 33 67.54 -34.01 12.72
N LEU A 34 66.63 -33.05 12.88
CA LEU A 34 65.95 -32.42 11.73
C LEU A 34 66.89 -31.36 11.15
N ASP A 35 67.74 -31.77 10.20
CA ASP A 35 68.44 -30.82 9.33
C ASP A 35 67.47 -30.33 8.25
N GLY A 36 67.22 -29.02 8.27
CA GLY A 36 66.67 -28.06 7.29
C GLY A 36 65.99 -28.41 5.95
N ASN A 37 65.88 -29.66 5.51
CA ASN A 37 65.36 -30.06 4.20
C ASN A 37 64.01 -30.81 4.23
N ASP A 38 63.56 -31.32 5.39
CA ASP A 38 62.28 -32.03 5.48
C ASP A 38 61.04 -31.12 5.44
N GLY A 39 61.20 -29.83 5.69
CA GLY A 39 60.09 -28.85 5.64
C GLY A 39 59.57 -28.55 4.22
N MET A 40 60.38 -28.79 3.18
CA MET A 40 59.96 -28.54 1.78
C MET A 40 59.33 -29.78 1.13
N VAL A 41 59.74 -30.98 1.52
CA VAL A 41 59.17 -32.24 0.98
C VAL A 41 57.76 -32.48 1.52
N ALA A 42 57.48 -32.08 2.77
CA ALA A 42 56.16 -32.22 3.39
C ALA A 42 55.04 -31.40 2.71
N ASN A 43 55.39 -30.32 2.00
CA ASN A 43 54.41 -29.44 1.33
C ASN A 43 54.29 -29.66 -0.19
N PHE A 44 55.29 -30.29 -0.82
CA PHE A 44 55.29 -30.48 -2.28
C PHE A 44 54.54 -31.75 -2.72
N VAL A 45 54.64 -32.83 -1.95
CA VAL A 45 53.99 -34.13 -2.25
C VAL A 45 52.46 -34.07 -2.16
N PRO A 46 51.84 -33.37 -1.18
CA PRO A 46 50.38 -33.23 -1.13
C PRO A 46 49.81 -32.40 -2.29
N ALA A 47 50.54 -31.36 -2.73
CA ALA A 47 50.12 -30.49 -3.81
C ALA A 47 50.11 -31.20 -5.18
N ILE A 48 51.11 -32.05 -5.45
CA ILE A 48 51.15 -32.86 -6.68
C ILE A 48 50.06 -33.94 -6.67
N HIS A 49 49.79 -34.56 -5.53
CA HIS A 49 48.64 -35.48 -5.38
C HIS A 49 47.28 -34.77 -5.48
N ALA A 50 47.17 -33.48 -5.14
CA ALA A 50 45.97 -32.70 -5.37
C ALA A 50 45.75 -32.45 -6.87
N VAL A 51 46.82 -32.16 -7.63
CA VAL A 51 46.76 -32.00 -9.09
C VAL A 51 46.44 -33.31 -9.81
N ALA A 52 46.97 -34.45 -9.35
CA ALA A 52 46.61 -35.76 -9.89
C ALA A 52 45.12 -36.10 -9.65
N ARG A 53 44.57 -35.75 -8.47
CA ARG A 53 43.15 -35.97 -8.14
C ARG A 53 42.17 -35.02 -8.83
N ILE A 54 42.64 -33.87 -9.33
CA ILE A 54 41.85 -32.99 -10.22
C ILE A 54 41.52 -33.70 -11.53
N GLY A 55 42.37 -34.62 -12.00
CA GLY A 55 42.08 -35.48 -13.16
C GLY A 55 41.00 -36.54 -12.93
N GLU A 56 40.68 -36.85 -11.66
CA GLU A 56 39.79 -37.95 -11.28
C GLU A 56 38.45 -37.50 -10.64
N GLY A 57 38.24 -36.19 -10.44
CA GLY A 57 36.93 -35.62 -10.12
C GLY A 57 36.41 -35.83 -8.69
N VAL A 58 37.29 -35.94 -7.68
CA VAL A 58 36.87 -36.13 -6.27
C VAL A 58 37.49 -35.07 -5.34
N GLY A 59 36.70 -34.08 -4.88
CA GLY A 59 37.03 -33.20 -3.73
C GLY A 59 36.61 -31.73 -3.83
N THR A 60 36.31 -31.10 -2.69
CA THR A 60 36.01 -29.65 -2.53
C THR A 60 37.28 -28.83 -2.24
N TYR A 61 37.34 -27.60 -2.79
CA TYR A 61 38.54 -26.74 -2.87
C TYR A 61 38.80 -25.84 -1.65
N ASP A 62 40.08 -25.58 -1.36
CA ASP A 62 40.57 -24.41 -0.62
C ASP A 62 41.35 -23.48 -1.59
N PRO A 63 40.84 -22.29 -1.91
CA PRO A 63 41.44 -21.38 -2.91
C PRO A 63 42.78 -20.75 -2.48
N VAL A 64 43.16 -20.84 -1.19
CA VAL A 64 44.42 -20.26 -0.69
C VAL A 64 45.64 -21.07 -1.15
N LEU A 65 45.47 -22.38 -1.37
CA LEU A 65 46.54 -23.31 -1.77
C LEU A 65 46.94 -23.19 -3.25
N LEU A 66 46.06 -22.66 -4.11
CA LEU A 66 46.37 -22.46 -5.53
C LEU A 66 47.27 -21.23 -5.74
N GLN A 67 47.06 -20.17 -4.96
CA GLN A 67 47.83 -18.92 -5.07
C GLN A 67 49.31 -19.08 -4.68
N THR A 68 49.65 -20.07 -3.85
CA THR A 68 51.03 -20.34 -3.43
C THR A 68 51.85 -21.11 -4.48
N LEU A 69 51.21 -21.76 -5.46
CA LEU A 69 51.89 -22.52 -6.53
C LEU A 69 52.15 -21.70 -7.82
N VAL A 70 51.42 -20.60 -8.01
CA VAL A 70 51.54 -19.72 -9.20
C VAL A 70 52.97 -19.23 -9.49
N PRO A 71 53.82 -18.90 -8.50
CA PRO A 71 55.18 -18.41 -8.78
C PRO A 71 56.17 -19.48 -9.28
N HIS A 72 55.80 -20.77 -9.20
CA HIS A 72 56.71 -21.90 -9.49
C HIS A 72 56.40 -22.64 -10.78
N LEU A 73 55.28 -22.33 -11.44
CA LEU A 73 54.92 -22.86 -12.74
C LEU A 73 55.25 -21.79 -13.79
N GLY A 74 56.45 -21.89 -14.34
CA GLY A 74 56.86 -21.08 -15.49
C GLY A 74 55.90 -21.33 -16.66
N ASP A 75 55.23 -20.25 -17.06
CA ASP A 75 54.45 -20.10 -18.28
C ASP A 75 53.07 -20.81 -18.29
N LEU A 76 52.02 -20.02 -18.01
CA LEU A 76 50.61 -20.42 -18.13
C LEU A 76 50.27 -20.99 -19.52
N ALA A 77 51.02 -20.58 -20.56
CA ALA A 77 50.82 -21.04 -21.93
C ALA A 77 51.19 -22.51 -22.15
N ALA A 78 52.13 -23.07 -21.37
CA ALA A 78 52.53 -24.47 -21.49
C ALA A 78 51.54 -25.42 -20.79
N LEU A 79 50.89 -24.96 -19.72
CA LEU A 79 49.84 -25.72 -19.01
C LEU A 79 48.59 -25.91 -19.90
N ALA A 80 48.27 -24.91 -20.72
CA ALA A 80 47.19 -24.96 -21.70
C ALA A 80 47.44 -25.94 -22.86
N ALA A 81 48.70 -26.29 -23.15
CA ALA A 81 49.07 -27.21 -24.23
C ALA A 81 49.17 -28.69 -23.79
N ALA A 82 49.37 -28.96 -22.49
CA ALA A 82 49.46 -30.32 -21.93
C ALA A 82 48.09 -30.93 -21.57
N ALA A 83 47.12 -30.10 -21.19
CA ALA A 83 45.71 -30.47 -21.31
C ALA A 83 45.35 -30.32 -22.79
N GLN A 84 44.69 -31.30 -23.42
CA GLN A 84 44.19 -31.18 -24.80
C GLN A 84 43.05 -30.14 -24.93
N LEU A 85 43.28 -28.92 -24.47
CA LEU A 85 42.37 -27.79 -24.58
C LEU A 85 42.80 -27.00 -25.81
N ALA A 86 42.20 -27.30 -26.96
CA ALA A 86 42.36 -26.45 -28.13
C ALA A 86 41.79 -25.05 -27.81
N PRO A 87 42.47 -23.95 -28.20
CA PRO A 87 41.89 -22.62 -28.06
C PRO A 87 40.76 -22.50 -29.08
N VAL A 88 39.52 -22.34 -28.61
CA VAL A 88 38.38 -22.06 -29.49
C VAL A 88 38.09 -20.57 -29.40
N ALA A 89 38.11 -19.91 -30.57
CA ALA A 89 37.81 -18.50 -30.73
C ALA A 89 36.35 -18.19 -30.33
N ASP A 90 36.16 -17.04 -29.69
CA ASP A 90 34.92 -16.32 -29.50
C ASP A 90 33.64 -17.16 -29.24
N GLY A 91 33.32 -17.33 -27.95
CA GLY A 91 31.94 -17.40 -27.50
C GLY A 91 31.27 -18.77 -27.32
N GLU A 92 31.98 -19.89 -27.47
CA GLU A 92 31.43 -21.22 -27.13
C GLU A 92 32.19 -21.92 -25.99
N PHE A 93 31.42 -22.43 -25.03
CA PHE A 93 31.87 -23.05 -23.78
C PHE A 93 32.80 -24.26 -24.00
N LEU A 94 33.82 -24.37 -23.14
CA LEU A 94 34.62 -25.59 -22.93
C LEU A 94 33.69 -26.75 -22.56
N ARG A 95 33.39 -27.66 -23.48
CA ARG A 95 32.68 -28.91 -23.20
C ARG A 95 33.69 -30.04 -22.99
N TYR A 96 33.60 -30.74 -21.86
CA TYR A 96 34.29 -32.02 -21.70
C TYR A 96 33.49 -33.11 -22.42
N GLN A 97 34.14 -33.85 -23.32
CA GLN A 97 33.56 -34.96 -24.06
C GLN A 97 34.03 -36.27 -23.41
N THR A 98 33.10 -37.07 -22.88
CA THR A 98 33.40 -38.48 -22.56
C THR A 98 32.78 -39.38 -23.63
N GLY A 99 33.31 -40.60 -23.77
CA GLY A 99 32.96 -41.56 -24.83
C GLY A 99 31.50 -42.03 -24.88
N ALA A 100 30.59 -41.42 -24.12
CA ALA A 100 29.15 -41.68 -24.12
C ALA A 100 28.27 -40.42 -24.33
N GLY A 101 28.86 -39.25 -24.63
CA GLY A 101 28.12 -37.99 -24.85
C GLY A 101 28.40 -36.91 -23.80
N TYR A 102 27.90 -35.69 -24.03
CA TYR A 102 28.05 -34.56 -23.09
C TYR A 102 27.23 -34.81 -21.81
N VAL A 103 27.86 -34.76 -20.64
CA VAL A 103 27.19 -34.93 -19.34
C VAL A 103 27.34 -33.64 -18.55
N GLY A 104 26.27 -32.86 -18.43
CA GLY A 104 26.25 -31.64 -17.62
C GLY A 104 25.85 -31.96 -16.18
N ALA A 105 26.74 -31.69 -15.22
CA ALA A 105 26.30 -31.42 -13.84
C ALA A 105 25.57 -30.07 -13.88
N GLY A 106 24.36 -29.96 -13.32
CA GLY A 106 23.53 -28.75 -13.41
C GLY A 106 24.32 -27.51 -12.97
N LEU A 107 24.59 -26.59 -13.91
CA LEU A 107 25.43 -25.41 -13.65
C LEU A 107 24.72 -24.33 -12.81
N VAL A 108 23.40 -24.46 -12.63
CA VAL A 108 22.56 -23.55 -11.84
C VAL A 108 21.93 -24.34 -10.68
N ALA A 109 22.22 -23.91 -9.45
CA ALA A 109 21.65 -24.54 -8.26
C ALA A 109 20.13 -24.34 -8.20
N PRO A 110 19.35 -25.33 -7.72
CA PRO A 110 17.92 -25.15 -7.51
C PRO A 110 17.67 -24.02 -6.49
N PRO A 111 16.79 -23.06 -6.80
CA PRO A 111 16.41 -22.04 -5.84
C PRO A 111 15.53 -22.63 -4.73
N THR A 112 15.23 -21.81 -3.72
CA THR A 112 14.20 -22.10 -2.71
C THR A 112 13.17 -20.97 -2.66
N ILE A 113 11.91 -21.28 -2.39
CA ILE A 113 10.92 -20.25 -2.02
C ILE A 113 11.24 -19.75 -0.61
N VAL A 114 11.39 -18.43 -0.47
CA VAL A 114 11.67 -17.72 0.79
C VAL A 114 10.39 -17.17 1.39
N THR A 115 9.51 -16.62 0.54
CA THR A 115 8.15 -16.22 0.92
C THR A 115 7.18 -16.66 -0.15
N PRO A 116 5.98 -17.11 0.20
CA PRO A 116 5.48 -17.42 1.55
C PRO A 116 6.28 -18.53 2.26
N SER A 117 6.23 -18.57 3.59
CA SER A 117 6.87 -19.63 4.40
C SER A 117 6.07 -20.95 4.35
N PRO A 118 6.71 -22.11 4.60
CA PRO A 118 5.98 -23.38 4.72
C PRO A 118 4.87 -23.33 5.78
N GLY A 119 3.65 -23.67 5.36
CA GLY A 119 2.44 -23.65 6.20
C GLY A 119 1.79 -22.27 6.36
N GLU A 120 2.30 -21.23 5.70
CA GLU A 120 1.71 -19.89 5.76
C GLU A 120 0.28 -19.88 5.22
N VAL A 121 -0.58 -19.09 5.88
CA VAL A 121 -1.96 -18.87 5.46
C VAL A 121 -2.04 -17.65 4.55
N LEU A 122 -2.31 -17.87 3.27
CA LEU A 122 -2.45 -16.80 2.28
C LEU A 122 -3.80 -16.10 2.44
N THR A 123 -3.77 -14.80 2.71
CA THR A 123 -4.97 -13.98 2.91
C THR A 123 -5.46 -13.26 1.65
N LYS A 124 -4.71 -13.39 0.54
CA LYS A 124 -5.01 -12.78 -0.76
C LYS A 124 -4.80 -13.78 -1.90
N ASP A 125 -5.45 -13.55 -3.02
CA ASP A 125 -5.37 -14.41 -4.22
C ASP A 125 -4.16 -14.11 -5.11
N SER A 126 -3.47 -13.00 -4.84
CA SER A 126 -2.29 -12.50 -5.55
C SER A 126 -1.08 -12.36 -4.61
N PRO A 127 -0.62 -13.47 -3.99
CA PRO A 127 0.58 -13.44 -3.16
C PRO A 127 1.82 -13.13 -3.98
N THR A 128 2.78 -12.49 -3.32
CA THR A 128 4.13 -12.28 -3.86
C THR A 128 4.98 -13.47 -3.44
N LEU A 129 5.52 -14.20 -4.42
CA LEU A 129 6.53 -15.22 -4.18
C LEU A 129 7.91 -14.58 -4.25
N ALA A 130 8.77 -14.89 -3.29
CA ALA A 130 10.18 -14.55 -3.36
C ALA A 130 11.02 -15.82 -3.32
N SER A 131 12.10 -15.84 -4.09
CA SER A 131 13.06 -16.94 -4.14
C SER A 131 14.38 -16.56 -3.47
N SER A 132 15.21 -17.57 -3.18
CA SER A 132 16.59 -17.37 -2.76
C SER A 132 17.36 -16.58 -3.81
N ALA A 133 18.44 -15.92 -3.40
CA ALA A 133 19.36 -15.32 -4.35
C ALA A 133 19.86 -16.35 -5.37
N TYR A 134 19.98 -15.93 -6.62
CA TYR A 134 20.58 -16.74 -7.67
C TYR A 134 22.08 -16.92 -7.40
N GLY A 135 22.56 -18.17 -7.48
CA GLY A 135 23.97 -18.51 -7.36
C GLY A 135 24.48 -19.20 -8.63
N SER A 136 25.45 -18.58 -9.31
CA SER A 136 26.16 -19.21 -10.42
C SER A 136 27.49 -19.80 -9.96
N ILE A 137 27.74 -21.05 -10.32
CA ILE A 137 29.04 -21.71 -10.08
C ILE A 137 30.16 -21.06 -10.92
N TYR A 138 29.81 -20.41 -12.04
CA TYR A 138 30.76 -19.86 -13.01
C TYR A 138 30.61 -18.35 -13.25
N GLY A 139 29.84 -17.65 -12.39
CA GLY A 139 29.65 -16.20 -12.48
C GLY A 139 28.77 -15.71 -13.64
N VAL A 140 28.02 -16.61 -14.29
CA VAL A 140 27.02 -16.25 -15.31
C VAL A 140 25.86 -15.52 -14.64
N SER A 141 25.34 -14.45 -15.24
CA SER A 141 24.26 -13.65 -14.64
C SER A 141 22.90 -14.34 -14.70
N HIS A 142 22.05 -14.03 -13.71
CA HIS A 142 20.64 -14.43 -13.69
C HIS A 142 19.86 -13.75 -14.83
N ALA A 143 19.18 -14.51 -15.68
CA ALA A 143 18.45 -13.96 -16.83
C ALA A 143 16.93 -14.03 -16.70
N ALA A 144 16.39 -15.08 -16.09
CA ALA A 144 14.94 -15.24 -15.92
C ALA A 144 14.60 -16.24 -14.82
N SER A 145 13.36 -16.16 -14.32
CA SER A 145 12.79 -17.16 -13.42
C SER A 145 11.45 -17.65 -13.96
N ARG A 146 11.06 -18.87 -13.54
CA ARG A 146 9.73 -19.43 -13.79
C ARG A 146 9.10 -19.78 -12.45
N TRP A 147 7.90 -19.25 -12.21
CA TRP A 147 7.15 -19.37 -10.97
C TRP A 147 5.93 -20.25 -11.21
N ILE A 148 5.77 -21.28 -10.39
CA ILE A 148 4.78 -22.34 -10.61
C ILE A 148 3.98 -22.55 -9.32
N VAL A 149 2.67 -22.67 -9.47
CA VAL A 149 1.75 -23.03 -8.39
C VAL A 149 1.04 -24.33 -8.76
N TYR A 150 1.04 -25.26 -7.81
CA TYR A 150 0.38 -26.54 -7.89
C TYR A 150 -0.83 -26.60 -6.96
N ALA A 151 -1.86 -27.33 -7.36
CA ALA A 151 -2.92 -27.73 -6.44
C ALA A 151 -2.35 -28.64 -5.33
N GLY A 152 -2.80 -28.45 -4.09
CA GLY A 152 -2.21 -29.04 -2.90
C GLY A 152 -2.07 -30.57 -2.97
N GLY A 153 -0.86 -31.06 -2.70
CA GLY A 153 -0.56 -32.49 -2.69
C GLY A 153 -0.61 -33.19 -4.05
N THR A 154 -0.67 -32.44 -5.16
CA THR A 154 -0.73 -32.97 -6.53
C THR A 154 0.34 -32.35 -7.42
N ASP A 155 0.48 -32.88 -8.64
CA ASP A 155 1.31 -32.30 -9.72
C ASP A 155 0.49 -31.46 -10.71
N THR A 156 -0.78 -31.16 -10.39
CA THR A 156 -1.62 -30.32 -11.23
C THR A 156 -1.21 -28.85 -11.09
N ILE A 157 -0.73 -28.27 -12.18
CA ILE A 157 -0.39 -26.84 -12.25
C ILE A 157 -1.66 -26.01 -12.33
N VAL A 158 -1.81 -25.03 -11.43
CA VAL A 158 -2.89 -24.03 -11.43
C VAL A 158 -2.43 -22.66 -11.93
N TYR A 159 -1.12 -22.40 -11.86
CA TYR A 159 -0.48 -21.21 -12.42
C TYR A 159 0.96 -21.51 -12.83
N ASP A 160 1.39 -20.91 -13.93
CA ASP A 160 2.76 -20.94 -14.43
C ASP A 160 3.06 -19.63 -15.14
N SER A 161 4.06 -18.89 -14.66
CA SER A 161 4.44 -17.60 -15.23
C SER A 161 5.12 -17.73 -16.60
N GLY A 162 5.57 -18.93 -16.97
CA GLY A 162 6.63 -19.09 -17.97
C GLY A 162 7.93 -18.42 -17.51
N TRP A 163 8.88 -18.27 -18.42
CA TRP A 163 10.13 -17.57 -18.12
C TRP A 163 9.94 -16.05 -18.15
N THR A 164 10.06 -15.41 -17.00
CA THR A 164 9.88 -13.96 -16.80
C THR A 164 11.18 -13.29 -16.34
N ALA A 165 11.28 -11.97 -16.55
CA ALA A 165 12.36 -11.13 -16.02
C ALA A 165 12.24 -10.87 -14.50
N ASP A 166 11.20 -11.41 -13.86
CA ASP A 166 10.99 -11.38 -12.41
C ASP A 166 12.00 -12.30 -11.70
N LEU A 167 13.23 -11.82 -11.55
CA LEU A 167 14.37 -12.64 -11.16
C LEU A 167 14.17 -13.30 -9.79
N THR A 168 13.85 -12.55 -8.75
CA THR A 168 13.77 -13.10 -7.38
C THR A 168 12.45 -12.82 -6.67
N SER A 169 11.50 -12.16 -7.33
CA SER A 169 10.19 -11.83 -6.77
C SER A 169 9.15 -11.77 -7.87
N HIS A 170 7.98 -12.40 -7.67
CA HIS A 170 6.90 -12.42 -8.64
C HIS A 170 5.53 -12.43 -7.96
N ASP A 171 4.63 -11.59 -8.44
CA ASP A 171 3.24 -11.55 -7.98
C ASP A 171 2.39 -12.53 -8.80
N ILE A 172 1.74 -13.48 -8.12
CA ILE A 172 0.78 -14.37 -8.79
C ILE A 172 -0.39 -13.51 -9.27
N PRO A 173 -0.78 -13.59 -10.55
CA PRO A 173 -1.96 -12.92 -11.04
C PRO A 173 -3.22 -13.40 -10.30
N SER A 174 -4.18 -12.51 -10.20
CA SER A 174 -5.48 -12.82 -9.61
C SER A 174 -6.20 -13.97 -10.38
N GLY A 175 -7.03 -14.73 -9.66
CA GLY A 175 -7.88 -15.78 -10.25
C GLY A 175 -7.30 -17.19 -10.27
N HIS A 176 -6.05 -17.39 -9.81
CA HIS A 176 -5.40 -18.70 -9.74
C HIS A 176 -5.53 -19.40 -8.38
N LEU A 177 -5.81 -18.65 -7.31
CA LEU A 177 -5.99 -19.17 -5.96
C LEU A 177 -7.46 -19.03 -5.53
N GLN A 178 -7.95 -20.01 -4.78
CA GLN A 178 -9.32 -20.03 -4.26
C GLN A 178 -9.31 -19.89 -2.74
N PRO A 179 -10.21 -19.09 -2.14
CA PRO A 179 -10.40 -19.07 -0.70
C PRO A 179 -11.07 -20.37 -0.22
N GLY A 180 -11.08 -20.60 1.09
CA GLY A 180 -11.80 -21.72 1.72
C GLY A 180 -10.88 -22.79 2.31
N SER A 181 -9.72 -22.40 2.85
CA SER A 181 -8.75 -23.35 3.43
C SER A 181 -8.19 -24.34 2.41
N VAL A 182 -7.93 -23.87 1.19
CA VAL A 182 -7.42 -24.68 0.07
C VAL A 182 -5.90 -24.73 0.10
N ALA A 183 -5.33 -25.92 0.00
CA ALA A 183 -3.88 -26.11 -0.01
C ALA A 183 -3.27 -25.93 -1.41
N TYR A 184 -2.08 -25.34 -1.48
CA TYR A 184 -1.28 -25.17 -2.71
C TYR A 184 0.19 -25.51 -2.46
N GLY A 185 0.91 -25.87 -3.53
CA GLY A 185 2.37 -26.03 -3.53
C GLY A 185 3.04 -24.99 -4.42
N LEU A 186 4.00 -24.25 -3.89
CA LEU A 186 4.70 -23.17 -4.60
C LEU A 186 6.11 -23.64 -5.00
N ALA A 187 6.51 -23.33 -6.23
CA ALA A 187 7.84 -23.66 -6.74
C ALA A 187 8.41 -22.58 -7.66
N VAL A 188 9.72 -22.58 -7.81
CA VAL A 188 10.46 -21.67 -8.69
C VAL A 188 11.66 -22.36 -9.35
N GLN A 189 11.97 -21.94 -10.57
CA GLN A 189 13.20 -22.28 -11.30
C GLN A 189 13.92 -21.01 -11.72
N HIS A 190 15.24 -21.05 -11.79
CA HIS A 190 16.08 -19.97 -12.32
C HIS A 190 16.69 -20.38 -13.66
N ARG A 191 16.96 -19.40 -14.52
CA ARG A 191 17.68 -19.56 -15.78
C ARG A 191 18.75 -18.49 -15.91
N ASP A 192 19.94 -18.92 -16.30
CA ASP A 192 21.06 -18.02 -16.51
C ASP A 192 21.07 -17.38 -17.92
N ALA A 193 21.98 -16.43 -18.13
CA ALA A 193 22.12 -15.74 -19.42
C ALA A 193 22.63 -16.63 -20.57
N ALA A 194 23.14 -17.82 -20.26
CA ALA A 194 23.52 -18.82 -21.26
C ALA A 194 22.35 -19.76 -21.61
N GLY A 195 21.19 -19.60 -20.96
CA GLY A 195 20.00 -20.41 -21.17
C GLY A 195 19.99 -21.71 -20.37
N VAL A 196 20.91 -21.89 -19.41
CA VAL A 196 20.93 -23.07 -18.53
C VAL A 196 19.89 -22.88 -17.43
N GLU A 197 19.06 -23.91 -17.25
CA GLU A 197 17.94 -23.91 -16.31
C GLU A 197 18.29 -24.73 -15.05
N SER A 198 17.82 -24.27 -13.90
CA SER A 198 17.92 -25.02 -12.64
C SER A 198 16.89 -26.15 -12.58
N ALA A 199 17.14 -27.11 -11.68
CA ALA A 199 16.04 -27.95 -11.21
C ALA A 199 14.98 -27.10 -10.48
N GLU A 200 13.76 -27.62 -10.38
CA GLU A 200 12.70 -27.01 -9.59
C GLU A 200 13.07 -26.97 -8.10
N SER A 201 12.73 -25.86 -7.44
CA SER A 201 12.85 -25.74 -5.99
C SER A 201 12.02 -26.81 -5.26
N PRO A 202 12.41 -27.24 -4.04
CA PRO A 202 11.48 -27.96 -3.17
C PRO A 202 10.17 -27.18 -3.00
N ARG A 203 9.04 -27.87 -3.15
CA ARG A 203 7.73 -27.23 -3.05
C ARG A 203 7.45 -26.73 -1.65
N VAL A 204 7.01 -25.48 -1.54
CA VAL A 204 6.53 -24.90 -0.28
C VAL A 204 5.01 -25.02 -0.23
N GLY A 205 4.51 -25.77 0.76
CA GLY A 205 3.07 -25.92 0.99
C GLY A 205 2.50 -24.70 1.71
N VAL A 206 1.39 -24.17 1.22
CA VAL A 206 0.63 -23.05 1.81
C VAL A 206 -0.85 -23.39 1.83
N VAL A 207 -1.63 -22.66 2.63
CA VAL A 207 -3.10 -22.81 2.69
C VAL A 207 -3.74 -21.44 2.50
N THR A 208 -4.82 -21.33 1.75
CA THR A 208 -5.57 -20.05 1.67
C THR A 208 -6.44 -19.85 2.90
N SER A 209 -6.71 -18.60 3.26
CA SER A 209 -7.68 -18.30 4.32
C SER A 209 -9.10 -18.77 3.96
N ALA A 210 -9.99 -18.84 4.94
CA ALA A 210 -11.40 -19.15 4.70
C ALA A 210 -12.09 -18.15 3.75
N GLY A 211 -11.59 -16.92 3.70
CA GLY A 211 -11.96 -15.88 2.74
C GLY A 211 -10.77 -14.96 2.50
N PHE A 212 -10.56 -14.53 1.26
CA PHE A 212 -9.58 -13.47 0.96
C PHE A 212 -10.09 -12.12 1.43
N SER A 213 -9.17 -11.25 1.82
CA SER A 213 -9.50 -9.92 2.29
C SER A 213 -8.35 -8.95 2.04
N ASP A 214 -8.61 -7.96 1.18
CA ASP A 214 -7.79 -6.77 0.98
C ASP A 214 -8.33 -5.59 1.82
N LEU A 215 -9.14 -5.85 2.86
CA LEU A 215 -9.70 -4.80 3.71
C LEU A 215 -8.61 -4.03 4.47
N LEU A 216 -8.86 -2.73 4.67
CA LEU A 216 -8.07 -1.86 5.53
C LEU A 216 -8.03 -2.39 6.98
N PRO A 217 -6.97 -2.09 7.74
CA PRO A 217 -6.96 -2.30 9.18
C PRO A 217 -8.11 -1.53 9.84
N VAL A 218 -8.74 -2.14 10.85
CA VAL A 218 -9.80 -1.50 11.62
C VAL A 218 -9.23 -0.23 12.29
N PRO A 219 -9.82 0.96 12.07
CA PRO A 219 -9.33 2.18 12.66
C PRO A 219 -9.48 2.14 14.19
N PRO A 220 -8.60 2.84 14.93
CA PRO A 220 -8.72 2.95 16.38
C PRO A 220 -10.07 3.55 16.78
N SER A 221 -10.48 3.31 18.02
CA SER A 221 -11.75 3.76 18.58
C SER A 221 -11.99 5.26 18.37
N VAL A 222 -13.26 5.61 18.21
CA VAL A 222 -13.71 7.00 18.02
C VAL A 222 -13.16 7.91 19.13
N PRO A 223 -12.51 9.03 18.79
CA PRO A 223 -12.12 10.03 19.78
C PRO A 223 -13.37 10.66 20.43
N ALA A 224 -13.22 11.18 21.65
CA ALA A 224 -14.27 12.00 22.23
C ALA A 224 -14.42 13.31 21.42
N ILE A 225 -15.64 13.83 21.32
CA ILE A 225 -15.88 15.14 20.70
C ILE A 225 -14.98 16.20 21.36
N GLY A 226 -14.32 17.00 20.52
CA GLY A 226 -13.40 18.06 20.92
C GLY A 226 -12.05 17.59 21.44
N SER A 227 -11.76 16.29 21.42
CA SER A 227 -10.42 15.77 21.74
C SER A 227 -9.46 15.89 20.57
N ALA A 228 -8.17 16.05 20.87
CA ALA A 228 -7.12 16.15 19.87
C ALA A 228 -7.07 14.85 19.03
N HIS A 229 -7.15 15.01 17.72
CA HIS A 229 -7.15 13.90 16.77
C HIS A 229 -6.55 14.33 15.45
N ALA A 230 -5.57 13.57 14.97
CA ALA A 230 -4.95 13.73 13.65
C ALA A 230 -4.63 15.18 13.25
N GLY A 231 -4.00 15.94 14.15
CA GLY A 231 -3.56 17.32 13.90
C GLY A 231 -4.59 18.40 14.19
N GLY A 232 -5.84 18.05 14.53
CA GLY A 232 -6.88 18.98 14.97
C GLY A 232 -7.75 18.39 16.07
N PHE A 233 -9.05 18.67 16.04
CA PHE A 233 -10.01 18.20 17.04
C PHE A 233 -11.17 17.47 16.39
N TYR A 234 -11.47 16.26 16.86
CA TYR A 234 -12.61 15.49 16.36
C TYR A 234 -13.92 16.20 16.66
N CYS A 235 -14.76 16.49 15.66
CA CYS A 235 -16.00 17.25 15.83
C CYS A 235 -17.27 16.48 15.48
N GLY A 236 -17.17 15.23 15.05
CA GLY A 236 -18.30 14.35 14.72
C GLY A 236 -18.05 13.56 13.45
N ALA A 237 -19.10 12.97 12.89
CA ALA A 237 -19.00 12.20 11.67
C ALA A 237 -20.14 12.52 10.70
N ILE A 238 -19.90 12.27 9.41
CA ILE A 238 -20.84 12.46 8.32
C ILE A 238 -20.83 11.24 7.39
N TRP A 239 -21.94 10.92 6.75
CA TRP A 239 -22.00 9.93 5.69
C TRP A 239 -21.66 10.57 4.35
N ASP A 240 -20.85 9.88 3.55
CA ASP A 240 -20.53 10.32 2.19
C ASP A 240 -20.11 9.14 1.30
N GLU A 241 -20.18 9.32 -0.02
CA GLU A 241 -19.76 8.31 -1.02
C GLU A 241 -18.27 8.00 -0.92
N VAL A 242 -17.93 6.71 -0.86
CA VAL A 242 -16.55 6.21 -0.93
C VAL A 242 -16.23 5.72 -2.35
N THR A 243 -17.19 5.01 -2.96
CA THR A 243 -17.10 4.42 -4.31
C THR A 243 -18.52 4.16 -4.84
N THR A 244 -18.64 3.83 -6.11
CA THR A 244 -19.89 3.39 -6.74
C THR A 244 -19.92 1.89 -7.01
N SER A 245 -21.12 1.37 -7.31
CA SER A 245 -21.34 0.06 -7.91
C SER A 245 -22.45 0.12 -8.96
N SER A 246 -22.27 -0.58 -10.07
CA SER A 246 -23.26 -0.73 -11.14
C SER A 246 -24.01 -2.07 -11.12
N ASP A 247 -23.82 -2.86 -10.06
CA ASP A 247 -24.46 -4.16 -9.94
C ASP A 247 -25.99 -4.03 -9.88
N SER A 248 -26.69 -4.96 -10.54
CA SER A 248 -28.14 -5.07 -10.45
C SER A 248 -28.52 -5.78 -9.15
N LEU A 249 -28.87 -5.00 -8.13
CA LEU A 249 -29.15 -5.50 -6.78
C LEU A 249 -30.61 -5.24 -6.41
N THR A 250 -31.27 -6.27 -5.86
CA THR A 250 -32.59 -6.14 -5.26
C THR A 250 -32.45 -5.79 -3.78
N ILE A 251 -33.19 -4.80 -3.31
CA ILE A 251 -33.20 -4.41 -1.90
C ILE A 251 -33.72 -5.56 -1.05
N ALA A 252 -32.83 -6.12 -0.24
CA ALA A 252 -33.12 -7.20 0.70
C ALA A 252 -32.09 -7.20 1.84
N THR A 253 -32.45 -7.81 2.96
CA THR A 253 -31.49 -8.14 4.02
C THR A 253 -30.73 -9.42 3.69
N GLY A 254 -29.60 -9.63 4.37
CA GLY A 254 -28.73 -10.79 4.18
C GLY A 254 -27.37 -10.41 3.58
N GLN A 255 -26.55 -11.43 3.33
CA GLN A 255 -25.23 -11.24 2.75
C GLN A 255 -25.34 -11.00 1.24
N ILE A 256 -24.70 -9.94 0.77
CA ILE A 256 -24.55 -9.61 -0.65
C ILE A 256 -23.08 -9.40 -0.99
N THR A 257 -22.73 -9.69 -2.23
CA THR A 257 -21.44 -9.30 -2.82
C THR A 257 -21.70 -8.22 -3.84
N VAL A 258 -20.92 -7.15 -3.78
CA VAL A 258 -21.09 -5.92 -4.56
C VAL A 258 -19.77 -5.65 -5.27
N THR A 259 -19.82 -5.40 -6.56
CA THR A 259 -18.66 -5.01 -7.37
C THR A 259 -18.52 -3.50 -7.31
N VAL A 260 -17.52 -2.99 -6.59
CA VAL A 260 -17.18 -1.58 -6.53
C VAL A 260 -16.39 -1.14 -7.75
N THR A 261 -16.36 0.16 -8.05
CA THR A 261 -15.64 0.71 -9.22
C THR A 261 -14.14 0.86 -8.97
N ASP A 262 -13.75 1.25 -7.77
CA ASP A 262 -12.35 1.52 -7.44
C ASP A 262 -11.62 0.28 -6.92
N GLN A 263 -10.40 0.06 -7.43
CA GLN A 263 -9.50 -1.03 -7.01
C GLN A 263 -8.56 -0.51 -5.91
N ALA A 264 -8.88 -0.79 -4.65
CA ALA A 264 -8.01 -0.59 -3.48
C ALA A 264 -8.70 -1.14 -2.21
N PRO A 265 -7.97 -1.34 -1.10
CA PRO A 265 -8.56 -1.40 0.23
C PRO A 265 -9.36 -0.11 0.52
N LEU A 266 -10.67 -0.11 0.33
CA LEU A 266 -11.52 1.07 0.59
C LEU A 266 -12.22 0.99 1.96
N PHE A 267 -12.39 -0.22 2.48
CA PHE A 267 -13.20 -0.51 3.65
C PHE A 267 -12.43 -1.40 4.63
N TYR A 268 -12.87 -1.44 5.89
CA TYR A 268 -12.36 -2.37 6.91
C TYR A 268 -13.46 -3.33 7.39
N ALA A 269 -13.07 -4.46 7.99
CA ALA A 269 -14.02 -5.45 8.48
C ALA A 269 -14.87 -4.90 9.64
N GLY A 270 -16.19 -5.10 9.57
CA GLY A 270 -17.16 -4.57 10.52
C GLY A 270 -17.55 -3.10 10.28
N GLN A 271 -17.01 -2.45 9.25
CA GLN A 271 -17.38 -1.07 8.92
C GLN A 271 -18.85 -0.97 8.54
N SER A 272 -19.55 0.03 9.10
CA SER A 272 -20.92 0.35 8.67
C SER A 272 -20.89 1.02 7.31
N VAL A 273 -21.69 0.50 6.38
CA VAL A 273 -21.83 1.04 5.02
C VAL A 273 -23.31 1.18 4.66
N ARG A 274 -23.61 2.11 3.75
CA ARG A 274 -24.92 2.19 3.10
C ARG A 274 -24.74 2.13 1.59
N LEU A 275 -25.51 1.26 0.94
CA LEU A 275 -25.67 1.28 -0.50
C LEU A 275 -26.93 2.07 -0.80
N VAL A 276 -26.80 3.21 -1.48
CA VAL A 276 -27.90 4.14 -1.78
C VAL A 276 -28.06 4.25 -3.29
N SER A 277 -29.27 4.08 -3.83
CA SER A 277 -29.51 4.30 -5.26
C SER A 277 -29.40 5.80 -5.58
N ARG A 278 -28.67 6.14 -6.65
CA ARG A 278 -28.34 7.51 -7.05
C ARG A 278 -29.45 8.21 -7.83
N GLY A 279 -30.26 7.45 -8.56
CA GLY A 279 -31.31 7.98 -9.43
C GLY A 279 -32.71 7.98 -8.81
N ASP A 280 -32.86 7.49 -7.57
CA ASP A 280 -34.15 7.40 -6.88
C ASP A 280 -34.26 8.44 -5.75
N ALA A 281 -35.20 9.37 -5.89
CA ALA A 281 -35.48 10.42 -4.92
C ALA A 281 -36.07 9.91 -3.58
N GLY A 282 -36.37 8.62 -3.45
CA GLY A 282 -36.91 8.02 -2.23
C GLY A 282 -35.86 7.51 -1.24
N ASN A 283 -34.57 7.87 -1.42
CA ASN A 283 -33.42 7.41 -0.64
C ASN A 283 -33.46 5.90 -0.37
N ARG A 284 -33.57 5.14 -1.46
CA ARG A 284 -33.63 3.68 -1.44
C ARG A 284 -32.28 3.11 -1.10
N ARG A 285 -32.20 2.41 0.02
CA ARG A 285 -30.90 2.00 0.56
C ARG A 285 -30.90 0.69 1.30
N MET A 286 -29.72 0.08 1.34
CA MET A 286 -29.37 -1.07 2.15
C MET A 286 -28.28 -0.65 3.13
N GLU A 287 -28.48 -0.88 4.42
CA GLU A 287 -27.50 -0.58 5.47
C GLU A 287 -27.00 -1.88 6.10
N GLY A 288 -25.69 -1.99 6.25
CA GLY A 288 -25.05 -3.21 6.70
C GLY A 288 -23.65 -3.00 7.21
N THR A 289 -22.95 -4.13 7.39
CA THR A 289 -21.54 -4.14 7.78
C THR A 289 -20.70 -4.89 6.77
N VAL A 290 -19.51 -4.38 6.49
CA VAL A 290 -18.52 -5.05 5.65
C VAL A 290 -18.02 -6.30 6.36
N THR A 291 -18.02 -7.43 5.67
CA THR A 291 -17.59 -8.73 6.22
C THR A 291 -16.27 -9.20 5.61
N SER A 292 -16.10 -9.01 4.31
CA SER A 292 -14.86 -9.23 3.57
C SER A 292 -14.86 -8.33 2.33
N GLY A 293 -13.72 -8.20 1.66
CA GLY A 293 -13.62 -7.51 0.39
C GLY A 293 -12.27 -7.80 -0.25
N TRP A 294 -12.22 -7.97 -1.56
CA TRP A 294 -11.04 -8.39 -2.30
C TRP A 294 -11.15 -7.89 -3.74
N GLY A 295 -10.08 -7.29 -4.27
CA GLY A 295 -10.12 -6.56 -5.55
C GLY A 295 -11.28 -5.55 -5.55
N THR A 296 -12.21 -5.68 -6.49
CA THR A 296 -13.46 -4.90 -6.53
C THR A 296 -14.66 -5.57 -5.90
N ALA A 297 -14.55 -6.80 -5.38
CA ALA A 297 -15.65 -7.43 -4.68
C ALA A 297 -15.70 -6.95 -3.22
N LEU A 298 -16.84 -6.42 -2.78
CA LEU A 298 -17.12 -6.05 -1.40
C LEU A 298 -18.28 -6.90 -0.88
N VAL A 299 -18.09 -7.61 0.23
CA VAL A 299 -19.12 -8.45 0.83
C VAL A 299 -19.71 -7.73 2.03
N VAL A 300 -21.01 -7.45 1.96
CA VAL A 300 -21.76 -6.70 2.98
C VAL A 300 -22.85 -7.59 3.56
N ASN A 301 -22.93 -7.65 4.89
CA ASN A 301 -24.07 -8.21 5.58
C ASN A 301 -25.11 -7.10 5.83
N VAL A 302 -26.16 -7.07 5.02
CA VAL A 302 -27.24 -6.07 5.08
C VAL A 302 -28.20 -6.43 6.20
N THR A 303 -28.39 -5.51 7.14
CA THR A 303 -29.23 -5.69 8.32
C THR A 303 -30.47 -4.80 8.32
N SER A 304 -30.47 -3.72 7.55
CA SER A 304 -31.59 -2.79 7.44
C SER A 304 -31.77 -2.33 6.00
N ILE A 305 -33.01 -2.03 5.61
CA ILE A 305 -33.38 -1.56 4.27
C ILE A 305 -34.37 -0.41 4.35
N THR A 306 -34.33 0.47 3.35
CA THR A 306 -35.35 1.50 3.11
C THR A 306 -35.90 1.36 1.70
N GLY A 307 -37.21 1.12 1.61
CA GLY A 307 -37.91 0.88 0.35
C GLY A 307 -37.74 -0.54 -0.20
N ALA A 308 -38.08 -0.72 -1.47
CA ALA A 308 -37.99 -1.97 -2.22
C ALA A 308 -37.67 -1.67 -3.70
N GLY A 309 -37.27 -2.69 -4.46
CA GLY A 309 -36.96 -2.58 -5.89
C GLY A 309 -35.60 -3.15 -6.26
N THR A 310 -35.27 -3.09 -7.54
CA THR A 310 -33.98 -3.50 -8.10
C THR A 310 -33.35 -2.31 -8.82
N TYR A 311 -32.10 -2.00 -8.50
CA TYR A 311 -31.38 -0.81 -8.99
C TYR A 311 -29.96 -1.17 -9.43
N THR A 312 -29.36 -0.32 -10.27
CA THR A 312 -28.05 -0.53 -10.92
C THR A 312 -27.09 0.66 -10.76
N ASP A 313 -27.36 1.54 -9.80
CA ASP A 313 -26.73 2.85 -9.67
C ASP A 313 -26.43 3.17 -8.20
N TRP A 314 -25.63 2.33 -7.57
CA TRP A 314 -25.39 2.39 -6.13
C TRP A 314 -24.21 3.30 -5.78
N SER A 315 -24.44 4.26 -4.89
CA SER A 315 -23.41 4.88 -4.06
C SER A 315 -23.11 3.97 -2.87
N VAL A 316 -21.86 3.55 -2.70
CA VAL A 316 -21.40 2.86 -1.50
C VAL A 316 -20.80 3.90 -0.57
N THR A 317 -21.55 4.23 0.46
CA THR A 317 -21.23 5.29 1.43
C THR A 317 -20.69 4.70 2.73
N ALA A 318 -19.79 5.43 3.37
CA ALA A 318 -19.31 5.15 4.71
C ALA A 318 -19.34 6.44 5.54
N ARG A 319 -19.10 6.29 6.84
CA ARG A 319 -18.91 7.44 7.70
C ARG A 319 -17.50 8.00 7.50
N TYR A 320 -17.39 9.32 7.59
CA TYR A 320 -16.14 10.06 7.67
C TYR A 320 -16.10 10.79 9.02
N ARG A 321 -15.00 10.65 9.76
CA ARG A 321 -14.69 11.50 10.92
C ARG A 321 -14.37 12.89 10.40
N LEU A 322 -14.97 13.89 11.01
CA LEU A 322 -14.65 15.29 10.77
C LEU A 322 -13.72 15.78 11.87
N VAL A 323 -12.66 16.47 11.45
CA VAL A 323 -11.65 17.04 12.33
C VAL A 323 -11.52 18.51 11.98
N VAL A 324 -11.82 19.37 12.95
CA VAL A 324 -11.64 20.81 12.81
C VAL A 324 -10.19 21.19 13.11
N ALA A 325 -9.61 22.08 12.30
CA ALA A 325 -8.25 22.55 12.52
C ALA A 325 -8.12 23.33 13.84
N PRO A 326 -6.95 23.30 14.51
CA PRO A 326 -6.65 24.20 15.63
C PRO A 326 -6.84 25.65 15.21
N LYS A 327 -7.48 26.44 16.07
CA LYS A 327 -7.89 27.82 15.73
C LYS A 327 -6.70 28.69 15.31
N SER A 328 -5.60 28.58 16.03
CA SER A 328 -4.39 29.39 15.80
C SER A 328 -3.73 29.18 14.44
N ALA A 329 -3.93 28.02 13.81
CA ALA A 329 -3.26 27.64 12.56
C ALA A 329 -4.23 27.48 11.37
N GLY A 330 -5.50 27.16 11.61
CA GLY A 330 -6.46 26.80 10.58
C GLY A 330 -7.73 27.64 10.56
N GLU A 331 -7.76 28.79 11.23
CA GLU A 331 -8.84 29.78 11.13
C GLU A 331 -8.33 31.09 10.52
N SER A 332 -9.10 31.68 9.59
CA SER A 332 -8.77 32.97 8.98
C SER A 332 -10.03 33.71 8.52
N SER A 333 -9.97 35.04 8.56
CA SER A 333 -10.96 35.94 7.94
C SER A 333 -10.38 36.72 6.76
N ALA A 334 -9.17 36.39 6.32
CA ALA A 334 -8.43 37.16 5.31
C ALA A 334 -8.74 36.78 3.86
N TYR A 335 -9.53 35.72 3.64
CA TYR A 335 -9.71 35.12 2.32
C TYR A 335 -11.18 35.11 1.90
N ALA A 336 -11.45 35.60 0.69
CA ALA A 336 -12.71 35.37 0.00
C ALA A 336 -12.74 33.94 -0.55
N MET A 337 -13.95 33.42 -0.79
CA MET A 337 -14.10 32.14 -1.48
C MET A 337 -13.73 32.25 -2.96
N ALA A 338 -14.04 33.38 -3.59
CA ALA A 338 -13.64 33.67 -4.97
C ALA A 338 -13.33 35.16 -5.17
N ALA A 339 -12.53 35.51 -6.18
CA ALA A 339 -12.23 36.90 -6.53
C ALA A 339 -13.32 37.59 -7.36
N SER A 340 -14.21 36.81 -7.98
CA SER A 340 -15.38 37.31 -8.70
C SER A 340 -16.57 36.39 -8.48
N GLU A 341 -17.77 36.92 -8.76
CA GLU A 341 -18.98 36.12 -8.90
C GLU A 341 -18.92 35.30 -10.20
N GLY A 342 -19.64 34.19 -10.23
CA GLY A 342 -19.70 33.25 -11.35
C GLY A 342 -19.97 31.82 -10.86
N ALA A 343 -20.44 30.98 -11.79
CA ALA A 343 -20.66 29.56 -11.53
C ALA A 343 -19.37 28.88 -11.07
N TRP A 344 -19.46 28.04 -10.04
CA TRP A 344 -18.37 27.19 -9.60
C TRP A 344 -18.42 25.81 -10.28
N PRO A 345 -17.35 25.00 -10.14
CA PRO A 345 -17.35 23.63 -10.65
C PRO A 345 -18.47 22.79 -10.05
N PRO A 346 -19.09 21.85 -10.79
CA PRO A 346 -20.23 21.07 -10.31
C PRO A 346 -20.03 20.35 -8.97
N ALA A 347 -18.81 19.97 -8.61
CA ALA A 347 -18.50 19.33 -7.33
C ALA A 347 -18.76 20.23 -6.10
N THR A 348 -18.94 21.54 -6.28
CA THR A 348 -19.31 22.47 -5.19
C THR A 348 -20.82 22.45 -4.89
N ALA A 349 -21.64 21.85 -5.75
CA ALA A 349 -23.02 21.49 -5.45
C ALA A 349 -23.05 20.25 -4.55
N THR A 350 -22.51 20.38 -3.33
CA THR A 350 -22.43 19.31 -2.33
C THR A 350 -22.72 19.86 -0.94
N LEU A 351 -23.31 19.02 -0.09
CA LEU A 351 -23.53 19.33 1.33
C LEU A 351 -22.51 18.65 2.25
N THR A 352 -21.90 17.55 1.81
CA THR A 352 -21.13 16.63 2.66
C THR A 352 -19.65 16.55 2.33
N ASN A 353 -19.23 16.99 1.14
CA ASN A 353 -17.90 16.72 0.61
C ASN A 353 -17.10 17.99 0.33
N GLY A 354 -16.72 18.70 1.40
CA GLY A 354 -15.90 19.91 1.29
C GLY A 354 -14.51 19.64 0.71
N GLN A 355 -13.99 18.41 0.88
CA GLN A 355 -12.73 17.98 0.32
C GLN A 355 -12.77 17.98 -1.22
N ALA A 356 -13.76 17.33 -1.82
CA ALA A 356 -13.93 17.29 -3.27
C ALA A 356 -14.27 18.68 -3.84
N ALA A 357 -15.14 19.45 -3.17
CA ALA A 357 -15.47 20.82 -3.57
C ALA A 357 -14.23 21.73 -3.56
N THR A 358 -13.43 21.68 -2.50
CA THR A 358 -12.17 22.42 -2.41
C THR A 358 -11.22 21.98 -3.51
N ALA A 359 -11.02 20.69 -3.72
CA ALA A 359 -10.16 20.16 -4.79
C ALA A 359 -10.60 20.62 -6.19
N ALA A 360 -11.90 20.66 -6.45
CA ALA A 360 -12.44 21.15 -7.73
C ALA A 360 -12.17 22.64 -7.95
N LEU A 361 -12.27 23.46 -6.89
CA LEU A 361 -11.93 24.88 -6.95
C LEU A 361 -10.42 25.10 -7.17
N LEU A 362 -9.56 24.27 -6.59
CA LEU A 362 -8.12 24.27 -6.89
C LEU A 362 -7.84 23.94 -8.35
N ALA A 363 -8.55 22.95 -8.91
CA ALA A 363 -8.37 22.56 -10.31
C ALA A 363 -8.89 23.62 -11.29
N ALA A 364 -9.90 24.40 -10.87
CA ALA A 364 -10.57 25.38 -11.73
C ALA A 364 -9.87 26.75 -11.79
N GLY A 365 -8.96 27.06 -10.88
CA GLY A 365 -8.32 28.38 -10.84
C GLY A 365 -7.11 28.46 -9.92
N THR A 366 -6.52 29.65 -9.81
CA THR A 366 -5.35 29.88 -8.94
C THR A 366 -5.77 30.45 -7.58
N ALA A 367 -4.81 30.64 -6.67
CA ALA A 367 -5.04 31.33 -5.40
C ALA A 367 -5.55 32.78 -5.54
N SER A 368 -5.36 33.41 -6.72
CA SER A 368 -5.96 34.71 -7.02
C SER A 368 -7.41 34.62 -7.47
N VAL A 369 -7.87 33.46 -7.93
CA VAL A 369 -9.26 33.21 -8.36
C VAL A 369 -10.09 32.64 -7.21
N TYR A 370 -9.54 31.66 -6.48
CA TYR A 370 -10.16 30.99 -5.34
C TYR A 370 -9.25 31.04 -4.11
N PRO A 371 -9.16 32.20 -3.41
CA PRO A 371 -8.20 32.41 -2.34
C PRO A 371 -8.36 31.46 -1.15
N ALA A 372 -9.59 31.31 -0.62
CA ALA A 372 -9.85 30.47 0.55
C ALA A 372 -9.60 28.97 0.31
N PRO A 373 -10.05 28.36 -0.80
CA PRO A 373 -9.71 26.97 -1.14
C PRO A 373 -8.19 26.74 -1.20
N HIS A 374 -7.44 27.62 -1.88
CA HIS A 374 -5.98 27.49 -1.98
C HIS A 374 -5.27 27.71 -0.64
N TRP A 375 -5.75 28.63 0.19
CA TRP A 375 -5.22 28.81 1.54
C TRP A 375 -5.43 27.54 2.37
N ALA A 376 -6.64 26.99 2.42
CA ALA A 376 -6.94 25.79 3.20
C ALA A 376 -6.10 24.59 2.75
N ALA A 377 -6.02 24.35 1.44
CA ALA A 377 -5.22 23.27 0.87
C ALA A 377 -3.70 23.45 1.03
N GLY A 378 -3.24 24.69 1.24
CA GLY A 378 -1.84 25.00 1.52
C GLY A 378 -1.43 24.80 2.99
N LEU A 379 -2.37 24.49 3.89
CA LEU A 379 -2.08 24.30 5.30
C LEU A 379 -1.34 22.98 5.55
N THR A 380 -0.34 23.04 6.42
CA THR A 380 0.28 21.85 7.03
C THR A 380 0.21 21.97 8.54
N ILE A 381 -0.67 21.20 9.17
CA ILE A 381 -0.95 21.27 10.62
C ILE A 381 -0.87 19.88 11.21
N GLY A 382 -0.10 19.72 12.28
CA GLY A 382 0.07 18.42 12.96
C GLY A 382 0.60 17.30 12.04
N GLY A 383 1.42 17.65 11.05
CA GLY A 383 1.94 16.70 10.05
C GLY A 383 0.94 16.28 8.97
N ARG A 384 -0.21 16.95 8.88
CA ARG A 384 -1.28 16.69 7.90
C ARG A 384 -1.38 17.84 6.90
N ALA A 385 -1.55 17.52 5.61
CA ALA A 385 -1.64 18.46 4.49
C ALA A 385 -2.94 18.30 3.66
N ASP A 386 -3.92 17.58 4.21
CA ASP A 386 -5.22 17.25 3.59
C ASP A 386 -6.35 18.16 4.10
N TRP A 387 -6.01 19.42 4.45
CA TRP A 387 -6.96 20.40 4.96
C TRP A 387 -7.77 21.05 3.83
N TYR A 388 -9.05 21.29 4.07
CA TYR A 388 -9.98 21.84 3.09
C TYR A 388 -11.00 22.79 3.72
N VAL A 389 -11.72 23.56 2.88
CA VAL A 389 -12.86 24.37 3.32
C VAL A 389 -14.06 23.44 3.47
N PRO A 390 -14.69 23.32 4.65
CA PRO A 390 -15.77 22.36 4.86
C PRO A 390 -17.00 22.68 4.00
N ALA A 391 -17.78 21.66 3.67
CA ALA A 391 -19.13 21.80 3.13
C ALA A 391 -20.13 22.17 4.26
N ARG A 392 -21.35 22.55 3.86
CA ARG A 392 -22.40 23.03 4.79
C ARG A 392 -22.69 22.07 5.92
N ASP A 393 -22.92 20.80 5.62
CA ASP A 393 -23.33 19.84 6.64
C ASP A 393 -22.12 19.37 7.49
N GLU A 394 -20.89 19.56 7.00
CA GLU A 394 -19.68 19.35 7.80
C GLU A 394 -19.48 20.45 8.86
N ILE A 395 -19.67 21.72 8.50
CA ILE A 395 -19.57 22.82 9.48
C ILE A 395 -20.75 22.81 10.47
N GLU A 396 -21.92 22.35 10.06
CA GLU A 396 -23.08 22.16 10.94
C GLU A 396 -22.77 21.12 12.04
N VAL A 397 -22.09 20.02 11.70
CA VAL A 397 -21.64 19.02 12.69
C VAL A 397 -20.72 19.66 13.73
N ALA A 398 -19.80 20.54 13.31
CA ALA A 398 -18.97 21.27 14.26
C ALA A 398 -19.79 22.25 15.11
N TRP A 399 -20.77 22.97 14.55
CA TRP A 399 -21.69 23.80 15.34
C TRP A 399 -22.41 22.96 16.40
N ARG A 400 -23.04 21.84 15.99
CA ARG A 400 -23.85 21.01 16.89
C ARG A 400 -23.06 20.48 18.07
N ASN A 401 -21.80 20.14 17.86
CA ASN A 401 -20.97 19.48 18.87
C ASN A 401 -20.06 20.44 19.65
N LEU A 402 -19.70 21.59 19.05
CA LEU A 402 -18.70 22.53 19.58
C LEU A 402 -19.25 23.96 19.72
N LYS A 403 -20.58 24.12 19.82
CA LYS A 403 -21.26 25.40 20.05
C LYS A 403 -20.63 26.15 21.23
N PRO A 404 -20.02 27.34 21.04
CA PRO A 404 -19.24 28.00 22.09
C PRO A 404 -20.05 28.61 23.23
N ASP A 405 -21.29 29.00 22.98
CA ASP A 405 -22.12 29.81 23.87
C ASP A 405 -23.51 29.18 24.10
N ALA A 406 -24.23 29.63 25.13
CA ALA A 406 -25.55 29.13 25.49
C ALA A 406 -26.73 29.88 24.84
N ALA A 407 -26.48 30.85 23.94
CA ALA A 407 -27.53 31.56 23.23
C ALA A 407 -28.54 30.62 22.54
N ASN A 408 -29.80 31.07 22.50
CA ASN A 408 -30.87 30.32 21.85
C ASN A 408 -30.58 30.10 20.37
N ASN A 409 -30.77 28.88 19.86
CA ASN A 409 -30.60 28.60 18.44
C ASN A 409 -31.66 29.31 17.61
N ASN A 410 -31.29 29.66 16.38
CA ASN A 410 -32.26 29.98 15.34
C ASN A 410 -33.02 28.70 14.96
N THR A 411 -34.34 28.68 15.13
CA THR A 411 -35.23 27.55 14.79
C THR A 411 -36.11 27.86 13.57
N GLY A 412 -35.78 28.91 12.83
CA GLY A 412 -36.52 29.32 11.64
C GLY A 412 -36.36 28.34 10.47
N ASN A 413 -37.09 28.63 9.40
CA ASN A 413 -36.98 27.89 8.15
C ASN A 413 -35.59 28.10 7.53
N ARG A 414 -34.99 27.03 7.01
CA ARG A 414 -33.79 27.10 6.19
C ARG A 414 -34.17 27.49 4.78
N ILE A 415 -33.30 28.25 4.11
CA ILE A 415 -33.47 28.59 2.69
C ILE A 415 -33.33 27.30 1.87
N LYS A 416 -34.26 27.04 0.94
CA LYS A 416 -34.05 26.04 -0.10
C LYS A 416 -33.58 26.73 -1.37
N THR A 417 -32.56 26.17 -2.02
CA THR A 417 -31.94 26.74 -3.22
C THR A 417 -32.31 25.94 -4.46
N ASP A 418 -32.17 26.52 -5.64
CA ASP A 418 -32.37 25.80 -6.91
C ASP A 418 -31.19 24.87 -7.26
N THR A 419 -30.06 25.02 -6.56
CA THR A 419 -28.92 24.10 -6.69
C THR A 419 -29.32 22.72 -6.19
N ASN A 420 -29.18 21.73 -7.06
CA ASN A 420 -29.41 20.33 -6.73
C ASN A 420 -28.21 19.76 -5.96
N TYR A 421 -28.44 19.28 -4.74
CA TYR A 421 -27.40 18.63 -3.93
C TYR A 421 -27.50 17.10 -3.90
N GLU A 422 -28.41 16.49 -4.67
CA GLU A 422 -28.53 15.05 -4.86
C GLU A 422 -27.28 14.53 -5.59
N SER A 423 -26.26 14.17 -4.82
CA SER A 423 -25.00 13.63 -5.32
C SER A 423 -24.45 12.60 -4.35
N GLY A 424 -23.92 11.49 -4.87
CA GLY A 424 -23.30 10.44 -4.04
C GLY A 424 -24.24 9.77 -3.04
N GLY A 425 -25.56 9.76 -3.31
CA GLY A 425 -26.57 9.24 -2.39
C GLY A 425 -26.97 10.22 -1.27
N ASN A 426 -26.55 11.48 -1.35
CA ASN A 426 -27.03 12.54 -0.49
C ASN A 426 -28.47 12.92 -0.80
N GLU A 427 -29.18 13.38 0.23
CA GLU A 427 -30.53 13.92 0.12
C GLU A 427 -30.46 15.45 0.00
N ASP A 428 -31.26 16.01 -0.90
CA ASP A 428 -31.40 17.47 -1.00
C ASP A 428 -32.19 18.04 0.20
N ASP A 429 -32.12 19.36 0.35
CA ASP A 429 -33.02 20.13 1.19
C ASP A 429 -34.45 20.07 0.67
N VAL A 430 -35.41 20.02 1.59
CA VAL A 430 -36.83 20.14 1.29
C VAL A 430 -37.40 21.44 1.84
N ASP A 431 -38.50 21.92 1.26
CA ASP A 431 -39.12 23.22 1.62
C ASP A 431 -39.49 23.33 3.11
N SER A 432 -39.72 22.20 3.78
CA SER A 432 -40.06 22.14 5.20
C SER A 432 -38.84 22.13 6.13
N ASP A 433 -37.62 22.15 5.59
CA ASP A 433 -36.43 22.10 6.42
C ASP A 433 -36.27 23.37 7.25
N THR A 434 -35.96 23.15 8.51
CA THR A 434 -35.60 24.21 9.45
C THR A 434 -34.12 24.10 9.78
N MET A 435 -33.58 25.13 10.41
CA MET A 435 -32.18 25.15 10.83
C MET A 435 -31.83 23.89 11.63
N GLY A 436 -30.69 23.29 11.32
CA GLY A 436 -30.16 22.10 11.98
C GLY A 436 -30.53 20.77 11.34
N VAL A 437 -31.52 20.68 10.46
CA VAL A 437 -31.79 19.40 9.77
C VAL A 437 -30.56 18.98 8.97
N ASN A 438 -29.91 17.90 9.36
CA ASN A 438 -28.71 17.37 8.73
C ASN A 438 -28.85 15.85 8.61
N ARG A 439 -29.38 15.40 7.48
CA ARG A 439 -29.63 13.98 7.18
C ARG A 439 -28.33 13.17 6.99
N HIS A 440 -27.22 13.88 6.81
CA HIS A 440 -25.93 13.31 6.48
C HIS A 440 -25.07 13.08 7.72
N SER A 441 -25.31 13.79 8.83
CA SER A 441 -24.52 13.59 10.04
C SER A 441 -24.72 12.19 10.65
N SER A 442 -23.76 11.76 11.46
CA SER A 442 -23.86 10.54 12.24
C SER A 442 -23.63 10.83 13.73
N PRO A 443 -24.67 10.67 14.59
CA PRO A 443 -26.04 10.32 14.26
C PRO A 443 -26.74 11.38 13.40
N GLU A 444 -27.85 10.99 12.75
CA GLU A 444 -28.64 11.90 11.92
C GLU A 444 -29.14 13.11 12.73
N GLY A 445 -28.92 14.30 12.20
CA GLY A 445 -29.13 15.57 12.86
C GLY A 445 -30.57 16.07 12.70
N GLY A 446 -31.31 16.13 13.81
CA GLY A 446 -32.63 16.76 13.81
C GLY A 446 -32.58 18.29 13.77
N ALA A 447 -33.72 18.89 13.41
CA ALA A 447 -33.96 20.32 13.50
C ALA A 447 -33.59 20.88 14.88
N TYR A 448 -33.06 22.09 14.91
CA TYR A 448 -32.77 22.76 16.16
C TYR A 448 -34.04 23.06 16.93
N THR A 449 -33.92 22.91 18.25
CA THR A 449 -34.80 23.58 19.18
C THR A 449 -34.09 24.80 19.73
N THR A 450 -34.83 25.67 20.41
CA THR A 450 -34.27 26.86 21.06
C THR A 450 -33.04 26.55 21.91
N THR A 451 -32.96 25.36 22.54
CA THR A 451 -31.86 24.96 23.42
C THR A 451 -31.03 23.76 22.93
N VAL A 452 -31.40 23.12 21.82
CA VAL A 452 -30.67 21.97 21.24
C VAL A 452 -30.25 22.31 19.81
N PRO A 453 -28.93 22.31 19.49
CA PRO A 453 -27.80 22.01 20.38
C PRO A 453 -27.60 23.05 21.49
N GLY A 454 -27.19 22.58 22.66
CA GLY A 454 -26.76 23.41 23.78
C GLY A 454 -25.29 23.81 23.64
N GLN A 455 -24.79 24.64 24.56
CA GLN A 455 -23.36 24.93 24.65
C GLN A 455 -22.56 23.64 24.84
N THR A 456 -21.40 23.54 24.18
CA THR A 456 -20.51 22.37 24.31
C THR A 456 -19.97 22.23 25.73
N ALA A 457 -19.79 20.98 26.17
CA ALA A 457 -19.09 20.67 27.42
C ALA A 457 -17.56 20.66 27.26
N VAL A 458 -17.05 20.77 26.04
CA VAL A 458 -15.60 20.78 25.76
C VAL A 458 -15.02 22.14 26.11
N THR A 459 -14.31 22.23 27.24
CA THR A 459 -13.79 23.50 27.78
C THR A 459 -13.00 24.32 26.77
N ALA A 460 -12.14 23.68 25.95
CA ALA A 460 -11.35 24.38 24.94
C ALA A 460 -12.19 25.14 23.91
N PHE A 461 -13.42 24.69 23.64
CA PHE A 461 -14.34 25.28 22.65
C PHE A 461 -15.40 26.20 23.26
N MET A 462 -15.47 26.31 24.59
CA MET A 462 -16.36 27.28 25.25
C MET A 462 -15.90 28.72 25.00
N LEU A 463 -16.84 29.65 24.83
CA LEU A 463 -16.58 31.06 24.57
C LEU A 463 -15.44 31.64 25.44
N GLY A 464 -14.44 32.23 24.80
CA GLY A 464 -13.28 32.85 25.45
C GLY A 464 -12.05 31.93 25.56
N ASN A 465 -12.19 30.62 25.30
CA ASN A 465 -11.07 29.68 25.27
C ASN A 465 -10.40 29.61 23.89
N GLU A 466 -9.24 28.96 23.86
CA GLU A 466 -8.31 28.96 22.72
C GLU A 466 -8.93 28.37 21.43
N GLU A 467 -9.76 27.35 21.54
CA GLU A 467 -10.33 26.64 20.39
C GLU A 467 -11.77 27.06 20.08
N ALA A 468 -12.38 27.92 20.89
CA ALA A 468 -13.72 28.41 20.65
C ALA A 468 -13.83 29.05 19.27
N PHE A 469 -14.82 28.64 18.48
CA PHE A 469 -15.16 29.37 17.25
C PHE A 469 -15.38 30.84 17.58
N LYS A 470 -14.96 31.73 16.68
CA LYS A 470 -15.21 33.16 16.79
C LYS A 470 -16.70 33.39 16.98
N TRP A 471 -17.04 33.99 18.11
CA TRP A 471 -18.41 34.27 18.50
C TRP A 471 -18.72 35.75 18.37
N GLY A 472 -19.86 36.06 17.77
CA GLY A 472 -20.43 37.40 17.72
C GLY A 472 -21.49 37.63 18.78
N SER A 473 -21.24 38.50 19.75
CA SER A 473 -22.27 38.97 20.69
C SER A 473 -22.87 40.28 20.16
N GLY A 474 -24.11 40.22 19.68
CA GLY A 474 -24.79 41.34 19.03
C GLY A 474 -24.25 41.71 17.64
N VAL A 475 -23.28 40.95 17.11
CA VAL A 475 -22.66 41.15 15.79
C VAL A 475 -22.76 39.86 15.02
N TYR A 476 -23.14 39.91 13.74
CA TYR A 476 -23.16 38.73 12.89
C TYR A 476 -21.73 38.23 12.64
N VAL A 477 -21.52 36.93 12.86
CA VAL A 477 -20.28 36.22 12.56
C VAL A 477 -20.66 34.91 11.87
N TYR A 478 -20.04 34.63 10.73
CA TYR A 478 -20.32 33.45 9.92
C TYR A 478 -19.04 32.71 9.54
N TYR A 479 -19.16 31.39 9.43
CA TYR A 479 -18.14 30.53 8.82
C TYR A 479 -18.60 30.11 7.43
N VAL A 480 -17.90 30.55 6.39
CA VAL A 480 -18.25 30.23 4.99
C VAL A 480 -17.78 28.83 4.61
N THR A 481 -18.49 28.23 3.66
CA THR A 481 -18.30 26.83 3.25
C THR A 481 -17.96 26.72 1.77
N SER A 482 -17.54 25.54 1.34
CA SER A 482 -17.31 25.22 -0.08
C SER A 482 -18.58 24.81 -0.84
N SER A 483 -19.74 24.84 -0.18
CA SER A 483 -21.03 24.51 -0.80
C SER A 483 -21.57 25.73 -1.53
N GLU A 484 -21.64 25.67 -2.85
CA GLU A 484 -22.22 26.73 -3.67
C GLU A 484 -23.74 26.78 -3.51
N ILE A 485 -24.30 28.00 -3.50
CA ILE A 485 -25.76 28.22 -3.57
C ILE A 485 -26.17 28.63 -4.97
N ASN A 486 -25.42 29.56 -5.57
CA ASN A 486 -25.60 30.07 -6.92
C ASN A 486 -24.31 30.81 -7.33
N GLU A 487 -24.34 31.48 -8.49
CA GLU A 487 -23.18 32.19 -9.03
C GLU A 487 -22.61 33.28 -8.10
N GLN A 488 -23.42 33.84 -7.19
CA GLN A 488 -23.03 34.94 -6.31
C GLN A 488 -22.72 34.49 -4.87
N GLN A 489 -23.33 33.39 -4.44
CA GLN A 489 -23.47 33.05 -3.03
C GLN A 489 -22.98 31.63 -2.69
N VAL A 490 -22.55 31.49 -1.44
CA VAL A 490 -22.15 30.24 -0.82
C VAL A 490 -22.89 30.06 0.50
N TRP A 491 -22.97 28.83 0.96
CA TRP A 491 -23.45 28.54 2.30
C TRP A 491 -22.49 29.08 3.37
N ALA A 492 -23.07 29.44 4.50
CA ALA A 492 -22.35 29.85 5.69
C ALA A 492 -23.09 29.42 6.96
N GLN A 493 -22.35 29.21 8.05
CA GLN A 493 -22.88 28.81 9.35
C GLN A 493 -22.75 29.96 10.35
N GLY A 494 -23.85 30.36 11.00
CA GLY A 494 -23.90 31.45 11.96
C GLY A 494 -23.31 31.07 13.33
N PHE A 495 -22.30 31.80 13.78
CA PHE A 495 -21.67 31.69 15.11
C PHE A 495 -21.82 33.00 15.88
N ASN A 496 -23.06 33.40 16.11
CA ASN A 496 -23.38 34.64 16.80
C ASN A 496 -24.73 34.57 17.53
N SER A 497 -24.99 35.52 18.43
CA SER A 497 -26.21 35.55 19.23
C SER A 497 -27.48 35.90 18.45
N ASN A 498 -27.37 36.57 17.29
CA ASN A 498 -28.51 37.03 16.50
C ASN A 498 -29.05 35.93 15.56
N ASP A 499 -28.18 35.02 15.16
CA ASP A 499 -28.44 33.96 14.19
C ASP A 499 -27.67 32.67 14.59
N ALA A 500 -27.82 32.28 15.86
CA ALA A 500 -27.07 31.18 16.45
C ALA A 500 -27.40 29.86 15.75
N GLY A 501 -26.45 29.32 15.01
CA GLY A 501 -26.64 28.09 14.26
C GLY A 501 -27.36 28.30 12.93
N GLY A 502 -27.68 29.53 12.52
CA GLY A 502 -28.31 29.76 11.22
C GLY A 502 -27.46 29.22 10.07
N GLN A 503 -27.99 28.25 9.32
CA GLN A 503 -27.46 27.87 8.01
C GLN A 503 -27.93 28.92 7.02
N SER A 504 -27.03 29.85 6.71
CA SER A 504 -27.30 31.09 6.00
C SER A 504 -26.41 31.21 4.76
N ILE A 505 -26.37 32.39 4.15
CA ILE A 505 -25.68 32.64 2.89
C ILE A 505 -24.62 33.73 3.05
N SER A 506 -23.55 33.65 2.27
CA SER A 506 -22.54 34.69 2.15
C SER A 506 -22.21 34.96 0.68
N ILE A 507 -21.77 36.18 0.37
CA ILE A 507 -21.31 36.55 -0.97
C ILE A 507 -19.90 36.00 -1.16
N LYS A 508 -19.65 35.33 -2.29
CA LYS A 508 -18.38 34.64 -2.59
C LYS A 508 -17.14 35.54 -2.52
N THR A 509 -17.30 36.81 -2.88
CA THR A 509 -16.23 37.81 -2.97
C THR A 509 -15.99 38.57 -1.67
N SER A 510 -16.81 38.35 -0.63
CA SER A 510 -16.73 39.14 0.59
C SER A 510 -15.56 38.72 1.48
N VAL A 511 -14.84 39.72 1.97
CA VAL A 511 -13.83 39.61 3.02
C VAL A 511 -14.16 40.63 4.09
N THR A 512 -14.50 40.18 5.28
CA THR A 512 -14.82 41.06 6.41
C THR A 512 -14.23 40.50 7.69
N SER A 513 -14.12 41.31 8.74
CA SER A 513 -13.72 40.84 10.07
C SER A 513 -14.76 39.93 10.75
N THR A 514 -15.87 39.64 10.07
CA THR A 514 -16.99 38.84 10.56
C THR A 514 -17.26 37.57 9.74
N LEU A 515 -16.52 37.37 8.64
CA LEU A 515 -16.57 36.16 7.82
C LEU A 515 -15.29 35.38 8.01
N PHE A 516 -15.41 34.14 8.45
CA PHE A 516 -14.29 33.26 8.77
C PHE A 516 -14.35 31.99 7.93
N ILE A 517 -13.20 31.38 7.76
CA ILE A 517 -13.06 29.99 7.34
C ILE A 517 -12.31 29.29 8.45
N ARG A 518 -12.77 28.09 8.83
CA ARG A 518 -11.97 27.18 9.64
C ARG A 518 -11.82 25.88 8.89
N ALA A 519 -10.58 25.55 8.53
CA ALA A 519 -10.28 24.37 7.74
C ALA A 519 -10.67 23.11 8.51
N MET A 520 -11.13 22.11 7.76
CA MET A 520 -11.40 20.78 8.26
C MET A 520 -10.57 19.75 7.49
N ARG A 521 -10.44 18.57 8.09
CA ARG A 521 -10.00 17.35 7.40
C ARG A 521 -10.98 16.24 7.72
N ARG A 522 -10.96 15.19 6.89
CA ARG A 522 -11.76 14.00 7.11
C ARG A 522 -10.97 12.72 6.91
N GLU A 523 -11.42 11.67 7.56
CA GLU A 523 -10.88 10.32 7.41
C GLU A 523 -12.01 9.30 7.48
N ILE A 524 -11.88 8.20 6.75
CA ILE A 524 -12.86 7.12 6.78
C ILE A 524 -12.96 6.61 8.23
N TYR A 525 -14.20 6.59 8.75
CA TYR A 525 -14.56 6.22 10.12
C TYR A 525 -14.79 4.72 10.25
#